data_AF-A0A4Q1ETX9-F1
#
_entry.id   AF-A0A4Q1ETX9-F1
#
_cell.length_a   1.000
_cell.length_b   1.000
_cell.length_c   1.000
_cell.angle_alpha   90.00
_cell.angle_beta   90.00
_cell.angle_gamma   90.00
#
_symmetry.space_group_name_H-M   'P 1'
#
loop_
_entity.id
_entity.type
_entity.pdbx_description
1 polymer ?
#
loop_
_entity_poly.entity_id
_entity_poly.type
_entity_poly.pdbx_seq_one_letter_code
_entity_poly.pdbx_strand_id
1 'polypeptide(L)'
;MKKYFFLFFVILSVSSYSQSVIQTKFPTETQKKLIDELIEVSGYNNSLMKTANLLLFRKSMQYENGKNFEILNKEEKKIVLDRIKHSYSRKDKLYFDFMNLTEKNLINLIKFYNENPNLKSSNYIFSSDIIIHNLDNEISLEVNKILKDKSTK
;
A
#
# COMPACT_ATOMS: atom_id res chain seq x y z
N MET A 1 2.52 6.41 55.15
CA MET A 1 3.28 7.04 54.04
C MET A 1 3.57 6.09 52.87
N LYS A 2 4.02 4.84 53.08
CA LYS A 2 4.32 3.88 51.99
C LYS A 2 3.15 3.57 51.03
N LYS A 3 1.90 3.50 51.52
CA LYS A 3 0.72 3.18 50.69
C LYS A 3 0.34 4.31 49.71
N TYR A 4 0.51 5.57 50.11
CA TYR A 4 0.22 6.73 49.24
C TYR A 4 1.25 6.87 48.12
N PHE A 5 2.51 6.53 48.40
CA PHE A 5 3.58 6.50 47.39
C PHE A 5 3.29 5.46 46.29
N PHE A 6 2.78 4.29 46.68
CA PHE A 6 2.43 3.24 45.72
C PHE A 6 1.28 3.67 44.79
N LEU A 7 0.28 4.37 45.34
CA LEU A 7 -0.85 4.90 44.59
C LEU A 7 -0.41 5.98 43.58
N PHE A 8 0.56 6.81 43.96
CA PHE A 8 1.13 7.83 43.06
C PHE A 8 1.90 7.21 41.89
N PHE A 9 2.64 6.13 42.12
CA PHE A 9 3.34 5.38 41.06
C PHE A 9 2.39 4.73 40.06
N VAL A 10 1.25 4.18 40.52
CA VAL A 10 0.23 3.60 39.63
C VAL A 10 -0.35 4.68 38.71
N ILE A 11 -0.69 5.86 39.25
CA ILE A 11 -1.27 6.95 38.45
C ILE A 11 -0.27 7.48 37.40
N LEU A 12 1.02 7.60 37.76
CA LEU A 12 2.07 8.02 36.82
C LEU A 12 2.34 6.97 35.73
N SER A 13 2.25 5.68 36.06
CA SER A 13 2.44 4.61 35.08
C SER A 13 1.33 4.57 34.02
N VAL A 14 0.07 4.84 34.41
CA VAL A 14 -1.08 4.89 33.50
C VAL A 14 -1.03 6.12 32.59
N SER A 15 -0.61 7.27 33.12
CA SER A 15 -0.48 8.52 32.34
C SER A 15 0.71 8.51 31.37
N SER A 16 1.76 7.74 31.69
CA SER A 16 2.87 7.50 30.75
C SER A 16 2.48 6.58 29.59
N TYR A 17 1.54 5.66 29.81
CA TYR A 17 0.99 4.77 28.77
C TYR A 17 -0.13 5.40 27.93
N SER A 18 -0.75 6.49 28.39
CA SER A 18 -1.83 7.16 27.64
C SER A 18 -1.32 8.18 26.60
N GLN A 19 -0.01 8.41 26.51
CA GLN A 19 0.61 9.09 25.37
C GLN A 19 0.75 8.13 24.18
N SER A 20 -0.28 7.34 23.90
CA SER A 20 -0.44 6.79 22.56
C SER A 20 -0.60 7.99 21.63
N VAL A 21 0.37 8.19 20.74
CA VAL A 21 0.31 9.20 19.68
C VAL A 21 -1.09 9.14 19.08
N ILE A 22 -1.87 10.21 19.26
CA ILE A 22 -3.18 10.35 18.62
C ILE A 22 -2.86 10.42 17.13
N GLN A 23 -2.87 9.28 16.46
CA GLN A 23 -2.72 9.22 15.02
C GLN A 23 -3.99 9.86 14.48
N THR A 24 -3.85 11.05 13.90
CA THR A 24 -4.98 11.78 13.33
C THR A 24 -5.66 10.86 12.31
N LYS A 25 -6.99 10.78 12.38
CA LYS A 25 -7.80 9.94 11.49
C LYS A 25 -7.60 10.27 10.00
N PHE A 26 -6.97 11.42 9.71
CA PHE A 26 -6.61 11.91 8.39
C PHE A 26 -5.21 12.55 8.43
N PRO A 27 -4.44 12.46 7.33
CA PRO A 27 -3.14 13.11 7.25
C PRO A 27 -3.26 14.64 7.23
N THR A 28 -2.28 15.32 7.84
CA THR A 28 -2.18 16.79 7.81
C THR A 28 -1.89 17.27 6.39
N GLU A 29 -2.12 18.56 6.08
CA GLU A 29 -1.75 19.12 4.78
C GLU A 29 -0.25 19.04 4.49
N THR A 30 0.59 19.19 5.52
CA THR A 30 2.03 18.97 5.42
C THR A 30 2.35 17.53 5.08
N GLN A 31 1.74 16.57 5.77
CA GLN A 31 1.91 15.15 5.51
C GLN A 31 1.46 14.77 4.10
N LYS A 32 0.34 15.32 3.60
CA LYS A 32 -0.11 15.11 2.21
C LYS A 32 0.92 15.58 1.18
N LYS A 33 1.51 16.76 1.37
CA LYS A 33 2.58 17.27 0.48
C LYS A 33 3.80 16.36 0.48
N LEU A 34 4.20 15.88 1.66
CA LEU A 34 5.31 14.93 1.80
C LEU A 34 4.99 13.57 1.16
N ILE A 35 3.75 13.11 1.24
CA ILE A 35 3.31 11.88 0.56
C ILE A 35 3.36 12.07 -0.96
N ASP A 36 2.86 13.19 -1.47
CA ASP A 36 2.92 13.53 -2.90
C ASP A 36 4.39 13.53 -3.40
N GLU A 37 5.29 14.18 -2.67
CA GLU A 37 6.73 14.21 -2.99
C GLU A 37 7.35 12.80 -2.94
N LEU A 38 7.06 12.03 -1.89
CA LEU A 38 7.55 10.66 -1.74
C LEU A 38 7.14 9.79 -2.95
N ILE A 39 5.89 9.89 -3.39
CA ILE A 39 5.37 9.14 -4.55
C ILE A 39 6.13 9.49 -5.83
N GLU A 40 6.48 10.76 -6.01
CA GLU A 40 7.22 11.24 -7.17
C GLU A 40 8.69 10.80 -7.17
N VAL A 41 9.40 11.01 -6.06
CA VAL A 41 10.85 10.72 -5.97
C VAL A 41 11.12 9.22 -5.95
N SER A 42 10.22 8.43 -5.36
CA SER A 42 10.35 6.97 -5.29
C SER A 42 9.94 6.24 -6.58
N GLY A 43 9.30 6.92 -7.54
CA GLY A 43 8.78 6.24 -8.74
C GLY A 43 7.64 5.25 -8.45
N TYR A 44 6.94 5.45 -7.32
CA TYR A 44 5.89 4.59 -6.77
C TYR A 44 4.91 4.07 -7.83
N ASN A 45 4.36 4.97 -8.66
CA ASN A 45 3.33 4.59 -9.65
C ASN A 45 3.84 3.56 -10.67
N ASN A 46 5.11 3.67 -11.09
CA ASN A 46 5.70 2.71 -12.03
C ASN A 46 5.90 1.34 -11.37
N SER A 47 6.45 1.34 -10.16
CA SER A 47 6.65 0.13 -9.37
C SER A 47 5.33 -0.56 -9.06
N LEU A 48 4.28 0.22 -8.75
CA LEU A 48 2.95 -0.29 -8.44
C LEU A 48 2.38 -1.05 -9.63
N MET A 49 2.47 -0.45 -10.83
CA MET A 49 1.94 -1.07 -12.04
C MET A 49 2.72 -2.31 -12.45
N LYS A 50 4.04 -2.33 -12.25
CA LYS A 50 4.87 -3.52 -12.50
C LYS A 50 4.51 -4.65 -11.53
N THR A 51 4.35 -4.34 -10.25
CA THR A 51 3.89 -5.31 -9.23
C THR A 51 2.49 -5.80 -9.55
N ALA A 52 1.57 -4.91 -9.92
CA ALA A 52 0.22 -5.28 -10.30
C ALA A 52 0.20 -6.24 -11.50
N ASN A 53 1.03 -5.98 -12.51
CA ASN A 53 1.16 -6.86 -13.67
C ASN A 53 1.71 -8.23 -13.28
N LEU A 54 2.70 -8.31 -12.38
CA LEU A 54 3.24 -9.57 -11.90
C LEU A 54 2.20 -10.38 -11.09
N LEU A 55 1.48 -9.72 -10.18
CA LEU A 55 0.42 -10.36 -9.39
C LEU A 55 -0.73 -10.84 -10.28
N LEU A 56 -1.15 -10.02 -11.24
CA LEU A 56 -2.17 -10.39 -12.23
C LEU A 56 -1.71 -11.56 -13.10
N PHE A 57 -0.46 -11.55 -13.57
CA PHE A 57 0.11 -12.67 -14.31
C PHE A 57 -0.02 -13.97 -13.51
N ARG A 58 0.41 -13.96 -12.24
CA ARG A 58 0.29 -15.14 -11.35
C ARG A 58 -1.15 -15.60 -11.18
N LYS A 59 -2.09 -14.67 -10.94
CA LYS A 59 -3.53 -15.01 -10.77
C LYS A 59 -4.20 -15.45 -12.07
N SER A 60 -3.65 -15.05 -13.22
CA SER A 60 -4.16 -15.46 -14.52
C SER A 60 -3.72 -16.86 -14.94
N MET A 61 -2.83 -17.51 -14.18
CA MET A 61 -2.38 -18.87 -14.46
C MET A 61 -3.16 -19.85 -13.59
N GLN A 62 -3.75 -20.87 -14.22
CA GLN A 62 -4.31 -22.03 -13.54
C GLN A 62 -3.54 -23.29 -13.92
N TYR A 63 -3.50 -24.24 -12.98
CA TYR A 63 -2.95 -25.56 -13.18
C TYR A 63 -4.06 -26.59 -13.03
N GLU A 64 -4.33 -27.34 -14.10
CA GLU A 64 -5.32 -28.42 -14.11
C GLU A 64 -4.80 -29.56 -14.97
N ASN A 65 -4.99 -30.80 -14.51
CA ASN A 65 -4.64 -32.02 -15.25
C ASN A 65 -3.20 -32.03 -15.79
N GLY A 66 -2.24 -31.53 -15.02
CA GLY A 66 -0.83 -31.53 -15.40
C GLY A 66 -0.40 -30.36 -16.31
N LYS A 67 -1.31 -29.46 -16.70
CA LYS A 67 -1.06 -28.37 -17.65
C LYS A 67 -1.32 -27.00 -17.02
N ASN A 68 -0.48 -26.04 -17.39
CA ASN A 68 -0.71 -24.62 -17.10
C ASN A 68 -1.49 -23.99 -18.26
N PHE A 69 -2.55 -23.25 -17.95
CA PHE A 69 -3.25 -22.43 -18.94
C PHE A 69 -3.63 -21.08 -18.34
N GLU A 70 -3.83 -20.12 -19.23
CA GLU A 70 -4.15 -18.75 -18.89
C GLU A 70 -5.66 -18.56 -18.89
N ILE A 71 -6.23 -18.12 -17.77
CA ILE A 71 -7.68 -17.93 -17.60
C ILE A 71 -8.19 -16.56 -18.05
N LEU A 72 -7.26 -15.61 -18.23
CA LEU A 72 -7.55 -14.27 -18.71
C LEU A 72 -6.81 -14.03 -20.02
N ASN A 73 -7.49 -13.52 -21.03
CA ASN A 73 -6.81 -13.08 -22.25
C ASN A 73 -6.14 -11.71 -22.05
N LYS A 74 -5.42 -11.25 -23.08
CA LYS A 74 -4.67 -9.99 -23.05
C LYS A 74 -5.57 -8.78 -22.80
N GLU A 75 -6.75 -8.74 -23.39
CA GLU A 75 -7.72 -7.66 -23.29
C GLU A 75 -8.28 -7.58 -21.85
N GLU A 76 -8.61 -8.72 -21.26
CA GLU A 76 -9.09 -8.83 -19.89
C GLU A 76 -8.03 -8.39 -18.89
N LYS A 77 -6.78 -8.82 -19.10
CA LYS A 77 -5.65 -8.37 -18.28
C LYS A 77 -5.48 -6.86 -18.35
N LYS A 78 -5.60 -6.27 -19.54
CA LYS A 78 -5.56 -4.82 -19.72
C LYS A 78 -6.67 -4.12 -18.95
N ILE A 79 -7.90 -4.64 -19.01
CA ILE A 79 -9.04 -4.11 -18.25
C ILE A 79 -8.75 -4.10 -16.75
N VAL A 80 -8.23 -5.20 -16.18
CA VAL A 80 -7.87 -5.26 -14.76
C VAL A 80 -6.81 -4.20 -14.44
N LEU A 81 -5.72 -4.12 -15.21
CA LEU A 81 -4.66 -3.16 -14.96
C LEU A 81 -5.12 -1.71 -15.07
N ASP A 82 -5.99 -1.38 -16.03
CA ASP A 82 -6.54 -0.03 -16.18
C ASP A 82 -7.43 0.34 -14.98
N ARG A 83 -8.22 -0.60 -14.46
CA ARG A 83 -9.02 -0.39 -13.24
C ARG A 83 -8.15 -0.20 -11.99
N ILE A 84 -7.09 -0.99 -11.84
CA ILE A 84 -6.11 -0.81 -10.76
C ILE A 84 -5.43 0.55 -10.86
N LYS A 85 -4.96 0.92 -12.05
CA LYS A 85 -4.35 2.23 -12.31
C LYS A 85 -5.29 3.38 -11.91
N HIS A 86 -6.56 3.27 -12.29
CA HIS A 86 -7.57 4.25 -11.91
C HIS A 86 -7.78 4.29 -10.38
N SER A 87 -7.92 3.14 -9.73
CA SER A 87 -8.09 3.03 -8.26
C SER A 87 -6.98 3.76 -7.50
N TYR A 88 -5.73 3.54 -7.91
CA TYR A 88 -4.54 4.11 -7.26
C TYR A 88 -4.13 5.50 -7.76
N SER A 89 -4.73 6.02 -8.84
CA SER A 89 -4.58 7.43 -9.20
C SER A 89 -5.33 8.39 -8.27
N ARG A 90 -6.21 7.87 -7.42
CA ARG A 90 -6.98 8.67 -6.45
C ARG A 90 -6.10 9.03 -5.26
N LYS A 91 -5.83 10.33 -5.10
CA LYS A 91 -4.98 10.86 -4.03
C LYS A 91 -5.43 10.44 -2.63
N ASP A 92 -6.74 10.42 -2.36
CA ASP A 92 -7.27 10.05 -1.04
C ASP A 92 -6.88 8.63 -0.62
N LYS A 93 -6.80 7.70 -1.58
CA LYS A 93 -6.34 6.34 -1.33
C LYS A 93 -4.86 6.32 -0.95
N LEU A 94 -4.04 7.03 -1.72
CA LEU A 94 -2.61 7.13 -1.46
C LEU A 94 -2.34 7.78 -0.10
N TYR A 95 -3.08 8.82 0.23
CA TYR A 95 -3.01 9.45 1.55
C TYR A 95 -3.35 8.48 2.67
N PHE A 96 -4.36 7.63 2.49
CA PHE A 96 -4.71 6.59 3.46
C PHE A 96 -3.61 5.52 3.57
N ASP A 97 -3.03 5.07 2.45
CA ASP A 97 -1.97 4.06 2.46
C ASP A 97 -0.70 4.53 3.21
N PHE A 98 -0.43 5.84 3.22
CA PHE A 98 0.75 6.43 3.83
C PHE A 98 0.49 7.20 5.14
N MET A 99 -0.76 7.34 5.60
CA MET A 99 -1.10 8.17 6.78
C MET A 99 -0.40 7.72 8.07
N ASN A 100 0.03 6.46 8.13
CA ASN A 100 0.71 5.92 9.29
C ASN A 100 2.19 6.35 9.38
N LEU A 101 2.76 6.91 8.31
CA LEU A 101 4.12 7.46 8.33
C LEU A 101 4.13 8.85 8.94
N THR A 102 4.94 9.05 9.97
CA THR A 102 5.16 10.39 10.53
C THR A 102 5.82 11.31 9.50
N GLU A 103 5.65 12.63 9.64
CA GLU A 103 6.32 13.61 8.77
C GLU A 103 7.85 13.41 8.75
N LYS A 104 8.46 13.10 9.91
CA LYS A 104 9.88 12.75 10.01
C LYS A 104 10.25 11.53 9.17
N ASN A 105 9.43 10.48 9.20
CA ASN A 105 9.67 9.28 8.41
C ASN A 105 9.53 9.57 6.91
N LEU A 106 8.54 10.35 6.51
CA LEU A 106 8.37 10.77 5.11
C LEU A 106 9.58 11.56 4.60
N ILE A 107 10.05 12.56 5.37
CA ILE A 107 11.25 13.34 5.03
C ILE A 107 12.48 12.44 4.86
N ASN A 108 12.68 11.49 5.78
CA ASN A 108 13.80 10.55 5.70
C ASN A 108 13.72 9.65 4.45
N LEU A 109 12.53 9.16 4.11
CA LEU A 109 12.32 8.34 2.92
C LEU A 109 12.54 9.15 1.62
N ILE A 110 12.03 10.38 1.56
CA ILE A 110 12.27 11.31 0.44
C ILE A 110 13.77 11.54 0.25
N LYS A 111 14.47 11.86 1.34
CA LYS A 111 15.93 12.05 1.32
C LYS A 111 16.64 10.79 0.81
N PHE A 112 16.27 9.62 1.32
CA PHE A 112 16.85 8.35 0.89
C PHE A 112 16.69 8.12 -0.62
N TYR A 113 15.50 8.37 -1.19
CA TYR A 113 15.29 8.20 -2.63
C TYR A 113 16.02 9.25 -3.47
N ASN A 114 16.10 10.49 -2.98
CA ASN A 114 16.86 11.55 -3.65
C ASN A 114 18.37 11.27 -3.68
N GLU A 115 18.92 10.68 -2.60
CA GLU A 115 20.32 10.25 -2.53
C GLU A 115 20.61 9.00 -3.36
N ASN A 116 19.58 8.22 -3.72
CA ASN A 116 19.70 6.95 -4.42
C ASN A 116 18.81 6.91 -5.68
N PRO A 117 19.03 7.78 -6.68
CA PRO A 117 18.13 7.93 -7.83
C PRO A 117 17.98 6.66 -8.68
N ASN A 118 18.99 5.78 -8.67
CA ASN A 118 18.95 4.48 -9.36
C ASN A 118 17.88 3.54 -8.80
N LEU A 119 17.43 3.77 -7.55
CA LEU A 119 16.35 2.97 -6.99
C LEU A 119 15.02 3.27 -7.69
N LYS A 120 14.76 4.52 -8.09
CA LYS A 120 13.51 4.95 -8.75
C LYS A 120 13.14 4.09 -9.97
N SER A 121 14.14 3.59 -10.69
CA SER A 121 13.96 2.71 -11.84
C SER A 121 13.95 1.22 -11.48
N SER A 122 14.36 0.86 -10.27
CA SER A 122 14.37 -0.51 -9.77
C SER A 122 12.95 -1.02 -9.52
N ASN A 123 12.70 -2.28 -9.89
CA ASN A 123 11.39 -2.92 -9.76
C ASN A 123 11.01 -3.26 -8.30
N TYR A 124 11.87 -2.92 -7.34
CA TYR A 124 11.79 -3.38 -5.94
C TYR A 124 11.31 -2.31 -4.97
N ILE A 125 10.96 -1.12 -5.46
CA ILE A 125 10.42 -0.09 -4.58
C ILE A 125 8.97 -0.42 -4.27
N PHE A 126 8.75 -1.11 -3.15
CA PHE A 126 7.52 -1.07 -2.36
C PHE A 126 7.84 -1.58 -0.95
N SER A 127 7.91 -0.70 0.05
CA SER A 127 8.33 -1.06 1.42
C SER A 127 7.16 -1.34 2.37
N SER A 128 5.98 -1.69 1.86
CA SER A 128 4.80 -1.92 2.69
C SER A 128 4.05 -3.17 2.28
N ASP A 129 4.12 -4.19 3.14
CA ASP A 129 3.32 -5.42 3.03
C ASP A 129 1.83 -5.10 2.97
N ILE A 130 1.39 -4.02 3.63
CA ILE A 130 -0.01 -3.57 3.61
C ILE A 130 -0.44 -3.18 2.19
N ILE A 131 0.37 -2.37 1.49
CA ILE A 131 0.00 -1.92 0.14
C ILE A 131 0.04 -3.08 -0.85
N ILE A 132 1.03 -3.98 -0.73
CA ILE A 132 1.11 -5.18 -1.58
C ILE A 132 -0.11 -6.08 -1.35
N HIS A 133 -0.50 -6.29 -0.08
CA HIS A 133 -1.66 -7.10 0.26
C HIS A 133 -2.97 -6.48 -0.26
N ASN A 134 -3.15 -5.17 -0.09
CA ASN A 134 -4.32 -4.45 -0.63
C ASN A 134 -4.37 -4.53 -2.16
N LEU A 135 -3.23 -4.37 -2.83
CA LEU A 135 -3.12 -4.53 -4.27
C LEU A 135 -3.49 -5.94 -4.73
N ASP A 136 -2.96 -6.98 -4.08
CA ASP A 136 -3.27 -8.37 -4.40
C ASP A 136 -4.77 -8.68 -4.26
N ASN A 137 -5.38 -8.18 -3.18
CA ASN A 137 -6.82 -8.30 -2.93
C ASN A 137 -7.65 -7.59 -4.00
N GLU A 138 -7.32 -6.35 -4.37
CA GLU A 138 -8.02 -5.62 -5.42
C GLU A 138 -7.91 -6.33 -6.78
N ILE A 139 -6.73 -6.85 -7.12
CA ILE A 139 -6.55 -7.64 -8.35
C ILE A 139 -7.42 -8.89 -8.27
N SER A 140 -7.44 -9.61 -7.15
CA SER A 140 -8.30 -10.78 -6.95
C SER A 140 -9.78 -10.46 -7.17
N LEU A 141 -10.27 -9.34 -6.63
CA LEU A 141 -11.65 -8.89 -6.82
C LEU A 141 -11.95 -8.59 -8.30
N GLU A 142 -11.05 -7.89 -8.99
CA GLU A 142 -11.23 -7.57 -10.41
C GLU A 142 -11.18 -8.81 -11.31
N VAL A 143 -10.28 -9.76 -11.04
CA VAL A 143 -10.23 -11.06 -11.75
C VAL A 143 -11.53 -11.83 -11.55
N ASN A 144 -12.00 -11.94 -10.30
CA ASN A 144 -13.23 -12.67 -10.00
C ASN A 144 -14.47 -12.06 -10.68
N LYS A 145 -14.53 -10.73 -10.81
CA LYS A 145 -15.59 -10.05 -11.58
C LYS A 145 -15.58 -10.51 -13.04
N ILE A 146 -14.42 -10.49 -13.70
CA ILE A 146 -14.30 -10.92 -15.11
C ILE A 146 -14.71 -12.39 -15.27
N LEU A 147 -14.24 -13.27 -14.39
CA LEU A 147 -14.57 -14.70 -14.46
C LEU A 147 -16.06 -14.97 -14.21
N LYS A 148 -16.68 -14.25 -13.27
CA LYS A 148 -18.12 -14.33 -13.03
C LYS A 148 -18.90 -13.91 -14.27
N ASP A 149 -18.53 -12.78 -14.88
CA ASP A 149 -19.19 -12.28 -16.09
C ASP A 149 -19.10 -13.27 -17.27
N LYS A 150 -17.99 -14.02 -17.38
CA LYS A 150 -17.83 -15.12 -18.35
C LYS A 150 -18.77 -16.28 -18.07
N SER A 151 -18.92 -16.67 -16.80
CA SER A 151 -19.76 -17.83 -16.42
C SER A 151 -21.27 -17.57 -16.59
N THR A 152 -21.68 -16.31 -16.67
CA THR A 152 -23.09 -15.90 -16.83
C THR A 152 -23.50 -15.61 -18.28
N LYS A 153 -22.57 -15.72 -19.24
CA LYS A 153 -22.84 -15.60 -20.69
C LYS A 153 -22.83 -16.97 -21.34
#